data_AF-A0ABC8K6M3-F1
#
_entry.id   AF-A0ABC8K6M3-F1
#
_cell.length_a   1.000
_cell.length_b   1.000
_cell.length_c   1.000
_cell.angle_alpha   90.00
_cell.angle_beta   90.00
_cell.angle_gamma   90.00
#
_symmetry.space_group_name_H-M   'P 1'
#
loop_
_entity.id
_entity.type
_entity.pdbx_description
1 polymer ?
#
loop_
_entity_poly.entity_id
_entity_poly.type
_entity_poly.pdbx_seq_one_letter_code
_entity_poly.pdbx_strand_id
1 'polypeptide(L)'
;MAISLLPIPFISLRTKISFNLSPKIFSRRQSCSSSSDGSTGNRQVSLNSEKRPFAVATGDMFIGLASRLLKRSNQRTPPSDDGDRIGTVIEDEIDPAMIWEQRVKDVEAEKERRIITSPGFSFSAAGLLFPYHLGVAQLLIEKGYIKDTTPLAGASAGAVVCAVITSGSSMWEALEATKVLANDCRRNGTAFRLGAVLRESMEKLLPDDIHIRSNGRVRVAITQVFWKPRGLLVDQFDSKSDLINAVFTSSFIPGYLAPRPVTMFRNRVCVDGGLTLFMPPTAAAKTVRVCAFSASSFKLKGIGISPDCNPLNRATARQLLKWALEPAEDEVLEKLFELGYADAATWSEMNPVEDLVCDDTSAAQAIQAS
;
A
#
# COMPACT_ATOMS: atom_id res chain seq x y z
N MET A 1 -6.73 31.73 -48.08
CA MET A 1 -7.75 30.81 -47.53
C MET A 1 -7.09 30.00 -46.42
N ALA A 2 -7.33 30.36 -45.18
CA ALA A 2 -6.82 29.65 -44.00
C ALA A 2 -7.96 28.75 -43.48
N ILE A 3 -7.69 27.45 -43.32
CA ILE A 3 -8.62 26.52 -42.69
C ILE A 3 -8.11 26.26 -41.28
N SER A 4 -8.89 26.78 -40.33
CA SER A 4 -8.81 26.54 -38.90
C SER A 4 -9.17 25.08 -38.58
N LEU A 5 -8.29 24.37 -37.87
CA LEU A 5 -8.58 23.10 -37.23
C LEU A 5 -8.64 23.33 -35.72
N LEU A 6 -9.86 23.49 -35.19
CA LEU A 6 -10.13 23.40 -33.76
C LEU A 6 -10.24 21.93 -33.33
N PRO A 7 -9.78 21.55 -32.13
CA PRO A 7 -9.93 20.19 -31.63
C PRO A 7 -11.37 19.92 -31.15
N ILE A 8 -11.87 18.74 -31.50
CA ILE A 8 -13.19 18.22 -31.12
C ILE A 8 -13.16 17.80 -29.63
N PRO A 9 -14.17 18.15 -28.80
CA PRO A 9 -14.20 17.73 -27.41
C PRO A 9 -14.57 16.24 -27.28
N PHE A 10 -13.78 15.52 -26.47
CA PHE A 10 -14.05 14.14 -26.06
C PHE A 10 -15.29 14.09 -25.16
N ILE A 11 -16.35 13.42 -25.64
CA ILE A 11 -17.56 13.14 -24.86
C ILE A 11 -17.29 11.87 -24.04
N SER A 12 -17.06 12.03 -22.74
CA SER A 12 -17.00 10.94 -21.76
C SER A 12 -18.43 10.46 -21.46
N LEU A 13 -18.83 9.32 -22.03
CA LEU A 13 -20.05 8.60 -21.63
C LEU A 13 -19.86 8.03 -20.22
N ARG A 14 -20.22 8.83 -19.20
CA ARG A 14 -20.43 8.35 -17.83
C ARG A 14 -21.68 7.47 -17.79
N THR A 15 -21.52 6.15 -17.81
CA THR A 15 -22.56 5.25 -17.31
C THR A 15 -22.61 5.37 -15.79
N LYS A 16 -23.58 6.14 -15.26
CA LYS A 16 -23.94 6.10 -13.84
C LYS A 16 -24.59 4.76 -13.55
N ILE A 17 -23.83 3.80 -13.05
CA ILE A 17 -24.38 2.62 -12.38
C ILE A 17 -24.41 2.97 -10.89
N SER A 18 -25.59 3.34 -10.40
CA SER A 18 -25.85 3.52 -8.97
C SER A 18 -26.09 2.15 -8.35
N PHE A 19 -25.20 1.68 -7.48
CA PHE A 19 -25.44 0.47 -6.69
C PHE A 19 -26.28 0.80 -5.45
N ASN A 20 -27.56 0.39 -5.48
CA ASN A 20 -28.40 0.32 -4.29
C ASN A 20 -28.11 -1.00 -3.55
N LEU A 21 -27.24 -0.95 -2.54
CA LEU A 21 -27.09 -2.05 -1.58
C LEU A 21 -28.37 -2.16 -0.74
N SER A 22 -29.00 -3.33 -0.74
CA SER A 22 -30.24 -3.60 0.01
C SER A 22 -30.01 -3.59 1.54
N PRO A 23 -30.84 -2.87 2.32
CA PRO A 23 -30.71 -2.83 3.78
C PRO A 23 -31.44 -4.02 4.41
N LYS A 24 -30.80 -5.19 4.47
CA LYS A 24 -31.38 -6.35 5.17
C LYS A 24 -30.36 -7.19 5.92
N ILE A 25 -29.56 -6.60 6.81
CA ILE A 25 -29.01 -7.31 7.97
C ILE A 25 -28.88 -6.33 9.15
N PHE A 26 -30.01 -5.93 9.74
CA PHE A 26 -30.02 -5.30 11.07
C PHE A 26 -31.32 -5.68 11.77
N SER A 27 -31.32 -6.86 12.41
CA SER A 27 -32.20 -7.20 13.53
C SER A 27 -32.02 -8.67 13.90
N ARG A 28 -31.15 -8.94 14.88
CA ARG A 28 -31.38 -10.07 15.78
C ARG A 28 -30.98 -9.68 17.20
N ARG A 29 -31.95 -9.12 17.92
CA ARG A 29 -32.01 -9.25 19.38
C ARG A 29 -32.18 -10.73 19.67
N GLN A 30 -31.31 -11.29 20.49
CA GLN A 30 -31.64 -12.43 21.32
C GLN A 30 -31.26 -12.10 22.76
N SER A 31 -32.31 -11.81 23.53
CA SER A 31 -32.38 -12.13 24.95
C SER A 31 -32.26 -13.64 25.12
N CYS A 32 -31.41 -14.10 26.04
CA CYS A 32 -31.72 -15.20 26.94
C CYS A 32 -30.76 -15.18 28.14
N SER A 33 -31.38 -15.39 29.29
CA SER A 33 -30.89 -15.53 30.65
C SER A 33 -29.91 -16.69 30.87
N SER A 34 -29.00 -16.52 31.82
CA SER A 34 -28.51 -17.63 32.67
C SER A 34 -27.98 -17.14 34.02
N SER A 35 -28.45 -17.82 35.05
CA SER A 35 -28.17 -17.69 36.48
C SER A 35 -26.76 -18.20 36.87
N SER A 36 -26.20 -17.60 37.92
CA SER A 36 -25.37 -18.16 39.02
C SER A 36 -24.41 -19.35 38.74
N ASP A 37 -23.10 -19.18 38.99
CA ASP A 37 -22.46 -19.51 40.28
C ASP A 37 -20.93 -19.30 40.33
N GLY A 38 -20.48 -18.75 41.46
CA GLY A 38 -19.34 -19.17 42.30
C GLY A 38 -17.90 -19.41 41.77
N SER A 39 -16.98 -18.60 42.33
CA SER A 39 -15.74 -19.03 43.05
C SER A 39 -14.36 -18.95 42.37
N THR A 40 -13.62 -17.92 42.81
CA THR A 40 -12.19 -17.83 43.22
C THR A 40 -11.07 -18.60 42.50
N GLY A 41 -10.00 -17.85 42.17
CA GLY A 41 -8.71 -18.42 41.76
C GLY A 41 -7.67 -17.36 41.39
N ASN A 42 -7.17 -16.63 42.38
CA ASN A 42 -6.07 -15.67 42.23
C ASN A 42 -4.77 -16.40 41.87
N ARG A 43 -4.13 -16.10 40.73
CA ARG A 43 -2.72 -16.46 40.50
C ARG A 43 -2.01 -15.46 39.59
N GLN A 44 -1.32 -14.55 40.26
CA GLN A 44 -0.32 -13.65 39.71
C GLN A 44 0.86 -14.47 39.16
N VAL A 45 1.14 -14.36 37.86
CA VAL A 45 2.43 -14.77 37.27
C VAL A 45 2.92 -13.63 36.39
N SER A 46 3.87 -12.89 36.95
CA SER A 46 4.80 -12.04 36.21
C SER A 46 5.71 -12.93 35.36
N LEU A 47 5.90 -12.59 34.09
CA LEU A 47 7.17 -12.76 33.38
C LEU A 47 7.16 -11.95 32.08
N ASN A 48 7.91 -10.86 32.13
CA ASN A 48 8.40 -10.12 30.98
C ASN A 48 9.00 -11.08 29.94
N SER A 49 8.44 -11.07 28.74
CA SER A 49 9.21 -11.30 27.53
C SER A 49 8.74 -10.29 26.49
N GLU A 50 9.58 -9.27 26.25
CA GLU A 50 9.42 -8.39 25.10
C GLU A 50 9.62 -9.22 23.84
N LYS A 51 8.53 -9.84 23.35
CA LYS A 51 8.52 -10.48 22.04
C LYS A 51 8.55 -9.38 21.00
N ARG A 52 9.71 -9.27 20.32
CA ARG A 52 9.87 -8.43 19.13
C ARG A 52 8.83 -8.82 18.07
N PRO A 53 8.27 -7.86 17.32
CA PRO A 53 7.30 -8.17 16.28
C PRO A 53 7.89 -9.09 15.20
N PHE A 54 7.10 -10.06 14.75
CA PHE A 54 7.51 -11.15 13.85
C PHE A 54 8.05 -10.67 12.49
N ALA A 55 7.59 -9.52 12.00
CA ALA A 55 8.10 -8.88 10.78
C ALA A 55 9.60 -8.52 10.91
N VAL A 56 10.00 -8.00 12.07
CA VAL A 56 11.41 -7.68 12.38
C VAL A 56 12.24 -8.95 12.52
N ALA A 57 11.71 -9.96 13.22
CA ALA A 57 12.42 -11.24 13.41
C ALA A 57 12.62 -12.03 12.11
N THR A 58 11.65 -11.96 11.20
CA THR A 58 11.71 -12.61 9.88
C THR A 58 12.66 -11.84 8.96
N GLY A 59 12.59 -10.51 8.95
CA GLY A 59 13.53 -9.64 8.23
C GLY A 59 14.99 -9.88 8.60
N ASP A 60 15.32 -9.93 9.89
CA ASP A 60 16.69 -10.14 10.39
C ASP A 60 17.29 -11.48 9.91
N MET A 61 16.49 -12.53 9.87
CA MET A 61 16.93 -13.86 9.42
C MET A 61 17.24 -13.89 7.91
N PHE A 62 16.44 -13.20 7.10
CA PHE A 62 16.64 -13.12 5.65
C PHE A 62 17.80 -12.18 5.26
N ILE A 63 18.00 -11.07 5.98
CA ILE A 63 19.16 -10.18 5.81
C ILE A 63 20.48 -10.95 6.05
N GLY A 64 20.52 -11.85 7.03
CA GLY A 64 21.68 -12.70 7.29
C GLY A 64 22.03 -13.63 6.13
N LEU A 65 21.03 -14.13 5.39
CA LEU A 65 21.22 -14.98 4.21
C LEU A 65 21.66 -14.15 2.99
N ALA A 66 21.04 -12.98 2.76
CA ALA A 66 21.39 -12.08 1.66
C ALA A 66 22.81 -11.50 1.80
N SER A 67 23.23 -11.15 3.01
CA SER A 67 24.59 -10.68 3.31
C SER A 67 25.66 -11.72 3.00
N ARG A 68 25.36 -13.02 3.17
CA ARG A 68 26.25 -14.13 2.80
C ARG A 68 26.39 -14.31 1.29
N LEU A 69 25.34 -13.98 0.53
CA LEU A 69 25.35 -14.05 -0.94
C LEU A 69 26.09 -12.86 -1.57
N LEU A 70 25.95 -11.65 -1.00
CA LEU A 70 26.71 -10.46 -1.42
C LEU A 70 28.22 -10.63 -1.23
N LYS A 71 28.66 -11.32 -0.16
CA LYS A 71 30.08 -11.66 0.06
C LYS A 71 30.71 -12.55 -1.02
N ARG A 72 29.91 -13.12 -1.93
CA ARG A 72 30.37 -14.05 -2.98
C ARG A 72 30.47 -13.41 -4.37
N SER A 73 30.05 -12.14 -4.53
CA SER A 73 30.11 -11.40 -5.80
C SER A 73 31.06 -10.22 -5.68
N ASN A 74 32.32 -10.44 -6.05
CA ASN A 74 33.31 -9.37 -6.18
C ASN A 74 33.27 -8.85 -7.63
N GLN A 75 32.33 -7.97 -7.96
CA GLN A 75 32.31 -7.24 -9.23
C GLN A 75 32.39 -5.74 -8.98
N ARG A 76 33.29 -5.09 -9.72
CA ARG A 76 33.56 -3.65 -9.68
C ARG A 76 32.28 -2.87 -9.98
N THR A 77 31.93 -1.96 -9.09
CA THR A 77 30.87 -0.95 -9.26
C THR A 77 31.23 -0.02 -10.44
N PRO A 78 30.32 0.23 -11.40
CA PRO A 78 30.50 1.28 -12.40
C PRO A 78 30.50 2.67 -11.74
N PRO A 79 30.96 3.73 -12.44
CA PRO A 79 30.90 5.09 -11.90
C PRO A 79 29.44 5.49 -11.70
N SER A 80 29.12 5.99 -10.51
CA SER A 80 27.78 6.49 -10.18
C SER A 80 27.47 7.75 -10.97
N ASP A 81 26.39 7.72 -11.75
CA ASP A 81 25.78 8.91 -12.35
C ASP A 81 25.31 9.88 -11.24
N ASP A 82 25.41 11.18 -11.48
CA ASP A 82 25.12 12.24 -10.49
C ASP A 82 23.66 12.17 -10.02
N GLY A 83 22.76 11.66 -10.87
CA GLY A 83 21.33 11.47 -10.62
C GLY A 83 20.96 10.31 -9.66
N ASP A 84 21.91 9.49 -9.21
CA ASP A 84 21.69 8.40 -8.26
C ASP A 84 22.11 8.74 -6.82
N ARG A 85 22.55 9.97 -6.57
CA ARG A 85 22.84 10.49 -5.22
C ARG A 85 21.56 10.55 -4.37
N ILE A 86 21.67 10.09 -3.12
CA ILE A 86 20.59 10.21 -2.12
C ILE A 86 20.54 11.68 -1.68
N GLY A 87 19.37 12.30 -1.79
CA GLY A 87 19.17 13.73 -1.56
C GLY A 87 18.48 14.09 -0.26
N THR A 88 17.53 13.26 0.19
CA THR A 88 16.81 13.51 1.44
C THR A 88 16.70 12.24 2.26
N VAL A 89 16.84 12.41 3.57
CA VAL A 89 16.49 11.44 4.59
C VAL A 89 15.20 11.92 5.25
N ILE A 90 14.11 11.16 5.10
CA ILE A 90 12.84 11.43 5.77
C ILE A 90 12.74 10.50 6.98
N GLU A 91 12.59 11.07 8.17
CA GLU A 91 12.26 10.31 9.38
C GLU A 91 10.74 10.08 9.41
N ASP A 92 10.29 8.89 9.81
CA ASP A 92 8.86 8.68 10.02
C ASP A 92 8.42 9.39 11.31
N GLU A 93 7.44 10.28 11.20
CA GLU A 93 6.92 11.06 12.34
C GLU A 93 6.40 10.18 13.50
N ILE A 94 6.02 8.94 13.22
CA ILE A 94 5.45 7.99 14.18
C ILE A 94 6.50 6.99 14.68
N ASP A 95 7.47 6.63 13.84
CA ASP A 95 8.62 5.80 14.22
C ASP A 95 9.95 6.43 13.75
N PRO A 96 10.57 7.31 14.57
CA PRO A 96 11.80 8.01 14.20
C PRO A 96 13.01 7.09 13.91
N ALA A 97 12.94 5.80 14.25
CA ALA A 97 13.96 4.83 13.89
C ALA A 97 13.91 4.42 12.40
N MET A 98 12.80 4.69 11.71
CA MET A 98 12.62 4.40 10.29
C MET A 98 13.10 5.57 9.42
N ILE A 99 14.10 5.28 8.60
CA ILE A 99 14.81 6.26 7.76
C ILE A 99 14.53 5.95 6.30
N TRP A 100 14.01 6.94 5.58
CA TRP A 100 13.73 6.85 4.14
C TRP A 100 14.70 7.66 3.32
N GLU A 101 15.27 7.05 2.31
CA GLU A 101 16.12 7.69 1.32
C GLU A 101 15.33 7.96 0.04
N GLN A 102 15.49 9.16 -0.48
CA GLN A 102 14.95 9.59 -1.78
C GLN A 102 16.10 10.19 -2.60
N ARG A 103 16.11 10.02 -3.92
CA ARG A 103 17.18 10.58 -4.77
C ARG A 103 17.05 12.10 -4.86
N VAL A 104 18.17 12.81 -5.05
CA VAL A 104 18.19 14.28 -5.19
C VAL A 104 17.22 14.75 -6.28
N LYS A 105 17.33 14.17 -7.48
CA LYS A 105 16.46 14.53 -8.61
C LYS A 105 14.97 14.31 -8.35
N ASP A 106 14.64 13.33 -7.52
CA ASP A 106 13.27 12.98 -7.16
C ASP A 106 12.70 14.05 -6.20
N VAL A 107 13.52 14.47 -5.22
CA VAL A 107 13.19 15.56 -4.27
C VAL A 107 13.03 16.90 -4.99
N GLU A 108 13.90 17.20 -5.95
CA GLU A 108 13.82 18.42 -6.76
C GLU A 108 12.53 18.44 -7.60
N ALA A 109 12.20 17.33 -8.27
CA ALA A 109 10.95 17.20 -9.02
C ALA A 109 9.70 17.34 -8.14
N GLU A 110 9.76 16.90 -6.87
CA GLU A 110 8.66 17.07 -5.91
C GLU A 110 8.44 18.54 -5.55
N LYS A 111 9.52 19.32 -5.36
CA LYS A 111 9.44 20.76 -5.03
C LYS A 111 8.82 21.62 -6.12
N GLU A 112 8.89 21.18 -7.38
CA GLU A 112 8.34 21.92 -8.52
C GLU A 112 6.81 21.76 -8.68
N ARG A 113 6.16 20.96 -7.83
CA ARG A 113 4.72 20.76 -7.90
C ARG A 113 3.93 21.98 -7.46
N ARG A 114 2.91 22.29 -8.27
CA ARG A 114 2.06 23.47 -8.09
C ARG A 114 0.87 23.24 -7.16
N ILE A 115 0.35 22.02 -7.04
CA ILE A 115 -0.86 21.73 -6.23
C ILE A 115 -0.80 20.31 -5.66
N ILE A 116 -0.85 20.20 -4.34
CA ILE A 116 -0.97 18.95 -3.58
C ILE A 116 -2.14 19.13 -2.61
N THR A 117 -3.00 18.11 -2.48
CA THR A 117 -4.06 18.10 -1.45
C THR A 117 -3.63 17.31 -0.23
N SER A 118 -4.07 17.74 0.94
CA SER A 118 -3.85 17.08 2.22
C SER A 118 -5.18 16.60 2.79
N PRO A 119 -5.23 15.44 3.46
CA PRO A 119 -4.14 14.50 3.69
C PRO A 119 -3.82 13.64 2.47
N GLY A 120 -2.60 13.10 2.42
CA GLY A 120 -2.25 11.98 1.56
C GLY A 120 -2.65 10.64 2.18
N PHE A 121 -2.66 9.57 1.37
CA PHE A 121 -3.02 8.22 1.82
C PHE A 121 -1.88 7.23 1.63
N SER A 122 -1.51 6.53 2.71
CA SER A 122 -0.49 5.48 2.70
C SER A 122 -1.12 4.11 2.89
N PHE A 123 -0.87 3.20 1.95
CA PHE A 123 -1.39 1.83 1.95
C PHE A 123 -0.31 0.83 2.35
N SER A 124 -0.62 0.02 3.37
CA SER A 124 0.30 -0.97 3.91
C SER A 124 0.66 -2.08 2.92
N ALA A 125 1.74 -2.82 3.21
CA ALA A 125 1.88 -4.15 2.65
C ALA A 125 0.76 -5.09 3.13
N ALA A 126 0.21 -5.91 2.22
CA ALA A 126 -0.98 -6.72 2.49
C ALA A 126 -0.97 -8.12 1.84
N GLY A 127 -0.04 -8.41 0.93
CA GLY A 127 -0.05 -9.65 0.15
C GLY A 127 -1.37 -9.83 -0.59
N LEU A 128 -1.98 -11.01 -0.46
CA LEU A 128 -3.24 -11.35 -1.12
C LEU A 128 -4.50 -10.74 -0.46
N LEU A 129 -4.34 -9.94 0.61
CA LEU A 129 -5.41 -9.07 1.13
C LEU A 129 -5.66 -7.83 0.25
N PHE A 130 -5.01 -7.73 -0.91
CA PHE A 130 -5.17 -6.65 -1.88
C PHE A 130 -6.63 -6.19 -2.14
N PRO A 131 -7.65 -7.06 -2.23
CA PRO A 131 -9.06 -6.64 -2.33
C PRO A 131 -9.54 -5.71 -1.22
N TYR A 132 -9.01 -5.83 0.01
CA TYR A 132 -9.32 -4.91 1.09
C TYR A 132 -8.92 -3.48 0.75
N HIS A 133 -7.70 -3.29 0.22
CA HIS A 133 -7.24 -1.98 -0.21
C HIS A 133 -8.06 -1.42 -1.37
N LEU A 134 -8.51 -2.27 -2.31
CA LEU A 134 -9.42 -1.87 -3.38
C LEU A 134 -10.75 -1.33 -2.83
N GLY A 135 -11.33 -2.01 -1.84
CA GLY A 135 -12.55 -1.55 -1.18
C GLY A 135 -12.39 -0.21 -0.47
N VAL A 136 -11.29 -0.04 0.27
CA VAL A 136 -10.96 1.25 0.91
C VAL A 136 -10.82 2.36 -0.14
N ALA A 137 -10.03 2.10 -1.18
CA ALA A 137 -9.79 3.06 -2.25
C ALA A 137 -11.07 3.47 -2.97
N GLN A 138 -11.98 2.51 -3.23
CA GLN A 138 -13.27 2.78 -3.86
C GLN A 138 -14.06 3.85 -3.09
N LEU A 139 -14.25 3.66 -1.79
CA LEU A 139 -14.98 4.61 -0.96
C LEU A 139 -14.27 5.97 -0.90
N LEU A 140 -12.95 5.97 -0.68
CA LEU A 140 -12.18 7.21 -0.56
C LEU A 140 -12.25 8.05 -1.85
N ILE A 141 -12.28 7.41 -3.02
CA ILE A 141 -12.48 8.09 -4.31
C ILE A 141 -13.93 8.59 -4.42
N GLU A 142 -14.93 7.74 -4.15
CA GLU A 142 -16.35 8.10 -4.26
C GLU A 142 -16.75 9.28 -3.37
N LYS A 143 -16.18 9.36 -2.17
CA LYS A 143 -16.43 10.42 -1.20
C LYS A 143 -15.54 11.65 -1.39
N GLY A 144 -14.61 11.62 -2.34
CA GLY A 144 -13.78 12.78 -2.69
C GLY A 144 -12.57 13.01 -1.78
N TYR A 145 -12.17 12.02 -0.97
CA TYR A 145 -10.91 12.07 -0.21
C TYR A 145 -9.69 11.90 -1.11
N ILE A 146 -9.77 10.99 -2.08
CA ILE A 146 -8.74 10.79 -3.09
C ILE A 146 -9.14 11.48 -4.39
N LYS A 147 -8.35 12.49 -4.76
CA LYS A 147 -8.43 13.28 -5.99
C LYS A 147 -7.14 13.12 -6.79
N ASP A 148 -7.09 13.70 -7.99
CA ASP A 148 -5.90 13.65 -8.84
C ASP A 148 -4.65 14.33 -8.24
N THR A 149 -4.87 15.26 -7.31
CA THR A 149 -3.84 15.97 -6.56
C THR A 149 -3.44 15.29 -5.25
N THR A 150 -4.11 14.20 -4.86
CA THR A 150 -3.86 13.52 -3.58
C THR A 150 -2.60 12.68 -3.67
N PRO A 151 -1.59 12.92 -2.81
CA PRO A 151 -0.42 12.05 -2.71
C PRO A 151 -0.79 10.70 -2.15
N LEU A 152 -0.22 9.67 -2.75
CA LEU A 152 -0.40 8.28 -2.38
C LEU A 152 0.98 7.69 -2.07
N ALA A 153 1.02 6.75 -1.14
CA ALA A 153 2.22 5.97 -0.87
C ALA A 153 1.84 4.52 -0.62
N GLY A 154 2.72 3.59 -0.97
CA GLY A 154 2.44 2.18 -0.73
C GLY A 154 3.67 1.28 -0.72
N ALA A 155 3.54 0.19 0.02
CA ALA A 155 4.48 -0.93 0.00
C ALA A 155 3.76 -2.19 -0.48
N SER A 156 4.38 -3.03 -1.31
CA SER A 156 3.82 -4.30 -1.78
C SER A 156 2.42 -4.12 -2.39
N ALA A 157 1.42 -4.87 -1.93
CA ALA A 157 0.02 -4.71 -2.33
C ALA A 157 -0.51 -3.26 -2.21
N GLY A 158 -0.01 -2.48 -1.25
CA GLY A 158 -0.29 -1.05 -1.13
C GLY A 158 0.25 -0.22 -2.30
N ALA A 159 1.43 -0.57 -2.83
CA ALA A 159 1.96 0.07 -4.04
C ALA A 159 1.14 -0.31 -5.28
N VAL A 160 0.68 -1.57 -5.35
CA VAL A 160 -0.20 -2.03 -6.43
C VAL A 160 -1.50 -1.24 -6.44
N VAL A 161 -2.15 -0.99 -5.29
CA VAL A 161 -3.40 -0.21 -5.27
C VAL A 161 -3.17 1.24 -5.69
N CYS A 162 -2.03 1.84 -5.35
CA CYS A 162 -1.70 3.19 -5.81
C CYS A 162 -1.56 3.26 -7.35
N ALA A 163 -0.97 2.23 -7.97
CA ALA A 163 -0.92 2.11 -9.42
C ALA A 163 -2.33 1.96 -10.03
N VAL A 164 -3.20 1.15 -9.43
CA VAL A 164 -4.59 1.02 -9.88
C VAL A 164 -5.34 2.35 -9.76
N ILE A 165 -5.24 3.06 -8.63
CA ILE A 165 -5.87 4.38 -8.45
C ILE A 165 -5.41 5.37 -9.52
N THR A 166 -4.10 5.47 -9.75
CA THR A 166 -3.55 6.42 -10.73
C THR A 166 -3.76 6.00 -12.18
N SER A 167 -4.04 4.72 -12.45
CA SER A 167 -4.45 4.25 -13.78
C SER A 167 -5.83 4.75 -14.19
N GLY A 168 -6.69 5.08 -13.23
CA GLY A 168 -8.09 5.43 -13.48
C GLY A 168 -9.00 4.22 -13.76
N SER A 169 -8.47 2.99 -13.67
CA SER A 169 -9.30 1.77 -13.70
C SER A 169 -10.25 1.72 -12.51
N SER A 170 -11.38 1.05 -12.67
CA SER A 170 -12.29 0.84 -11.54
C SER A 170 -11.68 -0.15 -10.54
N MET A 171 -11.95 0.04 -9.25
CA MET A 171 -11.49 -0.90 -8.23
C MET A 171 -12.14 -2.28 -8.41
N TRP A 172 -13.33 -2.33 -9.02
CA TRP A 172 -14.02 -3.57 -9.35
C TRP A 172 -13.32 -4.37 -10.47
N GLU A 173 -12.88 -3.73 -11.55
CA GLU A 173 -12.09 -4.40 -12.59
C GLU A 173 -10.78 -4.97 -12.03
N ALA A 174 -10.14 -4.23 -11.11
CA ALA A 174 -8.96 -4.72 -10.42
C ALA A 174 -9.27 -5.92 -9.49
N LEU A 175 -10.46 -5.97 -8.89
CA LEU A 175 -10.94 -7.12 -8.12
C LEU A 175 -11.14 -8.34 -9.03
N GLU A 176 -11.78 -8.17 -10.17
CA GLU A 176 -11.98 -9.26 -11.15
C GLU A 176 -10.64 -9.80 -11.67
N ALA A 177 -9.69 -8.92 -11.98
CA ALA A 177 -8.32 -9.33 -12.32
C ALA A 177 -7.64 -10.11 -11.18
N THR A 178 -7.88 -9.70 -9.93
CA THR A 178 -7.36 -10.39 -8.74
C THR A 178 -7.95 -11.79 -8.60
N LYS A 179 -9.24 -11.99 -8.88
CA LYS A 179 -9.87 -13.31 -8.88
C LYS A 179 -9.26 -14.24 -9.94
N VAL A 180 -9.01 -13.72 -11.15
CA VAL A 180 -8.33 -14.47 -12.21
C VAL A 180 -6.93 -14.90 -11.78
N LEU A 181 -6.14 -13.99 -11.21
CA LEU A 181 -4.81 -14.27 -10.66
C LEU A 181 -4.88 -15.30 -9.52
N ALA A 182 -5.83 -15.15 -8.60
CA ALA A 182 -6.00 -16.05 -7.46
C ALA A 182 -6.39 -17.46 -7.91
N ASN A 183 -7.32 -17.60 -8.85
CA ASN A 183 -7.71 -18.88 -9.45
C ASN A 183 -6.53 -19.58 -10.12
N ASP A 184 -5.70 -18.83 -10.86
CA ASP A 184 -4.48 -19.38 -11.46
C ASP A 184 -3.50 -19.88 -10.40
N CYS A 185 -3.29 -19.12 -9.32
CA CYS A 185 -2.44 -19.54 -8.20
C CYS A 185 -3.01 -20.75 -7.43
N ARG A 186 -4.34 -20.84 -7.23
CA ARG A 186 -4.99 -22.00 -6.60
C ARG A 186 -4.78 -23.27 -7.43
N ARG A 187 -4.87 -23.18 -8.75
CA ARG A 187 -4.75 -24.33 -9.67
C ARG A 187 -3.31 -24.77 -9.91
N ASN A 188 -2.39 -23.81 -9.99
CA ASN A 188 -1.04 -24.05 -10.49
C ASN A 188 0.06 -23.82 -9.42
N GLY A 189 -0.34 -23.54 -8.18
CA GLY A 189 0.55 -23.20 -7.07
C GLY A 189 0.89 -21.72 -7.01
N THR A 190 1.03 -21.18 -5.80
CA THR A 190 1.26 -19.74 -5.57
C THR A 190 2.75 -19.39 -5.53
N ALA A 191 3.55 -20.19 -4.82
CA ALA A 191 4.97 -19.92 -4.62
C ALA A 191 5.70 -19.90 -5.96
N PHE A 192 6.54 -18.88 -6.17
CA PHE A 192 7.32 -18.63 -7.39
C PHE A 192 6.50 -18.30 -8.65
N ARG A 193 5.16 -18.35 -8.55
CA ARG A 193 4.24 -18.06 -9.65
C ARG A 193 3.57 -16.70 -9.49
N LEU A 194 3.19 -16.34 -8.26
CA LEU A 194 2.49 -15.10 -7.95
C LEU A 194 3.16 -13.86 -8.56
N GLY A 195 4.50 -13.79 -8.50
CA GLY A 195 5.23 -12.69 -9.12
C GLY A 195 5.04 -12.60 -10.64
N ALA A 196 5.15 -13.72 -11.35
CA ALA A 196 5.00 -13.74 -12.81
C ALA A 196 3.58 -13.30 -13.23
N VAL A 197 2.56 -13.83 -12.57
CA VAL A 197 1.15 -13.52 -12.85
C VAL A 197 0.81 -12.07 -12.51
N LEU A 198 1.34 -11.56 -11.39
CA LEU A 198 1.19 -10.15 -11.00
C LEU A 198 1.79 -9.22 -12.06
N ARG A 199 3.01 -9.51 -12.53
CA ARG A 199 3.67 -8.71 -13.58
C ARG A 199 2.85 -8.72 -14.87
N GLU A 200 2.43 -9.89 -15.34
CA GLU A 200 1.62 -10.03 -16.55
C GLU A 200 0.31 -9.24 -16.45
N SER A 201 -0.35 -9.31 -15.29
CA SER A 201 -1.59 -8.58 -15.02
C SER A 201 -1.37 -7.06 -15.05
N MET A 202 -0.29 -6.55 -14.44
CA MET A 202 0.05 -5.12 -14.50
C MET A 202 0.40 -4.66 -15.93
N GLU A 203 1.15 -5.45 -16.69
CA GLU A 203 1.53 -5.12 -18.07
C GLU A 203 0.29 -5.03 -18.98
N LYS A 204 -0.68 -5.91 -18.77
CA LYS A 204 -1.93 -5.97 -19.54
C LYS A 204 -2.94 -4.90 -19.15
N LEU A 205 -3.06 -4.59 -17.85
CA LEU A 205 -4.16 -3.76 -17.33
C LEU A 205 -3.79 -2.29 -17.16
N LEU A 206 -2.52 -1.97 -16.87
CA LEU A 206 -2.11 -0.58 -16.70
C LEU A 206 -1.97 0.11 -18.06
N PRO A 207 -2.40 1.39 -18.19
CA PRO A 207 -2.24 2.14 -19.43
C PRO A 207 -0.77 2.52 -19.67
N ASP A 208 -0.40 2.81 -20.92
CA ASP A 208 1.00 3.06 -21.29
C ASP A 208 1.60 4.32 -20.66
N ASP A 209 0.76 5.31 -20.37
CA ASP A 209 1.11 6.56 -19.70
C ASP A 209 1.09 6.47 -18.16
N ILE A 210 0.94 5.26 -17.58
CA ILE A 210 0.79 5.10 -16.12
C ILE A 210 1.91 5.74 -15.31
N HIS A 211 3.15 5.64 -15.78
CA HIS A 211 4.32 6.25 -15.15
C HIS A 211 4.19 7.76 -15.03
N ILE A 212 3.65 8.44 -16.05
CA ILE A 212 3.38 9.88 -16.05
C ILE A 212 2.30 10.22 -15.00
N ARG A 213 1.23 9.42 -14.94
CA ARG A 213 0.14 9.60 -13.97
C ARG A 213 0.58 9.39 -12.52
N SER A 214 1.56 8.51 -12.31
CA SER A 214 2.12 8.20 -11.00
C SER A 214 3.22 9.15 -10.55
N ASN A 215 3.95 9.80 -11.48
CA ASN A 215 5.12 10.62 -11.17
C ASN A 215 4.83 11.76 -10.18
N GLY A 216 5.58 11.77 -9.08
CA GLY A 216 5.42 12.60 -7.89
C GLY A 216 4.17 12.30 -7.07
N ARG A 217 3.16 11.58 -7.61
CA ARG A 217 1.87 11.34 -6.94
C ARG A 217 1.95 10.10 -6.07
N VAL A 218 2.67 9.08 -6.53
CA VAL A 218 2.79 7.78 -5.87
C VAL A 218 4.20 7.60 -5.38
N ARG A 219 4.37 7.37 -4.08
CA ARG A 219 5.62 6.89 -3.49
C ARG A 219 5.58 5.38 -3.28
N VAL A 220 6.48 4.66 -3.93
CA VAL A 220 6.67 3.22 -3.78
C VAL A 220 7.81 2.95 -2.81
N ALA A 221 7.53 2.20 -1.74
CA ALA A 221 8.53 1.78 -0.77
C ALA A 221 9.29 0.54 -1.24
N ILE A 222 10.63 0.62 -1.32
CA ILE A 222 11.51 -0.50 -1.65
C ILE A 222 12.59 -0.62 -0.58
N THR A 223 13.00 -1.83 -0.27
CA THR A 223 14.10 -2.06 0.68
C THR A 223 15.37 -2.35 -0.08
N GLN A 224 16.34 -1.43 0.01
CA GLN A 224 17.69 -1.67 -0.51
C GLN A 224 18.47 -2.55 0.48
N VAL A 225 19.03 -3.65 -0.03
CA VAL A 225 19.91 -4.54 0.72
C VAL A 225 21.33 -4.00 0.66
N PHE A 226 21.81 -3.54 1.81
CA PHE A 226 23.19 -3.13 2.03
C PHE A 226 23.65 -3.68 3.40
N TRP A 227 24.86 -3.35 3.89
CA TRP A 227 25.32 -3.81 5.23
C TRP A 227 24.34 -3.43 6.36
N LYS A 228 23.59 -2.35 6.17
CA LYS A 228 22.37 -1.99 6.89
C LYS A 228 21.24 -1.83 5.86
N PRO A 229 20.08 -2.48 6.03
CA PRO A 229 18.92 -2.25 5.16
C PRO A 229 18.53 -0.78 5.16
N ARG A 230 18.14 -0.25 4.00
CA ARG A 230 17.69 1.14 3.86
C ARG A 230 16.38 1.19 3.09
N GLY A 231 15.47 2.06 3.51
CA GLY A 231 14.24 2.30 2.78
C GLY A 231 14.45 3.29 1.65
N LEU A 232 14.06 2.91 0.45
CA LEU A 232 14.08 3.75 -0.73
C LEU A 232 12.65 4.12 -1.09
N LEU A 233 12.36 5.43 -1.14
CA LEU A 233 11.13 5.95 -1.70
C LEU A 233 11.35 6.27 -3.17
N VAL A 234 10.54 5.65 -4.03
CA VAL A 234 10.57 5.88 -5.47
C VAL A 234 9.27 6.53 -5.90
N ASP A 235 9.35 7.73 -6.47
CA ASP A 235 8.21 8.52 -6.92
C ASP A 235 8.36 9.09 -8.33
N GLN A 236 9.53 8.92 -8.95
CA GLN A 236 9.77 9.22 -10.36
C GLN A 236 10.08 7.93 -11.13
N PHE A 237 9.35 7.74 -12.22
CA PHE A 237 9.31 6.57 -13.08
C PHE A 237 9.57 7.00 -14.52
N ASP A 238 10.55 6.36 -15.16
CA ASP A 238 11.00 6.75 -16.50
C ASP A 238 10.12 6.15 -17.61
N SER A 239 9.36 5.10 -17.29
CA SER A 239 8.46 4.39 -18.21
C SER A 239 7.46 3.51 -17.48
N LYS A 240 6.44 3.00 -18.19
CA LYS A 240 5.50 1.99 -17.66
C LYS A 240 6.25 0.78 -17.07
N SER A 241 7.26 0.28 -17.77
CA SER A 241 8.06 -0.85 -17.28
C SER A 241 8.84 -0.51 -16.02
N ASP A 242 9.34 0.72 -15.89
CA ASP A 242 10.08 1.17 -14.71
C ASP A 242 9.16 1.27 -13.47
N LEU A 243 7.94 1.81 -13.62
CA LEU A 243 6.91 1.77 -12.58
C LEU A 243 6.57 0.33 -12.18
N ILE A 244 6.29 -0.55 -13.16
CA ILE A 244 5.97 -1.96 -12.90
C ILE A 244 7.14 -2.64 -12.17
N ASN A 245 8.38 -2.34 -12.54
CA ASN A 245 9.56 -2.86 -11.85
C ASN A 245 9.68 -2.34 -10.42
N ALA A 246 9.36 -1.08 -10.16
CA ALA A 246 9.35 -0.52 -8.81
C ALA A 246 8.29 -1.21 -7.93
N VAL A 247 7.04 -1.31 -8.41
CA VAL A 247 5.92 -1.96 -7.70
C VAL A 247 6.19 -3.46 -7.48
N PHE A 248 6.72 -4.13 -8.51
CA PHE A 248 7.10 -5.54 -8.42
C PHE A 248 8.21 -5.77 -7.39
N THR A 249 9.24 -4.91 -7.39
CA THR A 249 10.33 -4.96 -6.41
C THR A 249 9.82 -4.69 -4.99
N SER A 250 8.91 -3.71 -4.86
CA SER A 250 8.21 -3.40 -3.63
C SER A 250 7.32 -4.53 -3.12
N SER A 251 7.03 -5.56 -3.93
CA SER A 251 6.25 -6.74 -3.53
C SER A 251 7.11 -8.00 -3.37
N PHE A 252 8.44 -7.91 -3.59
CA PHE A 252 9.33 -9.06 -3.76
C PHE A 252 9.63 -9.78 -2.44
N ILE A 253 8.70 -10.62 -1.95
CA ILE A 253 8.90 -11.45 -0.77
C ILE A 253 9.83 -12.63 -1.13
N PRO A 254 11.05 -12.72 -0.56
CA PRO A 254 11.98 -13.79 -0.85
C PRO A 254 11.39 -15.17 -0.53
N GLY A 255 11.51 -16.13 -1.46
CA GLY A 255 11.00 -17.48 -1.26
C GLY A 255 9.49 -17.64 -1.46
N TYR A 256 8.75 -16.54 -1.67
CA TYR A 256 7.31 -16.57 -1.92
C TYR A 256 6.98 -16.06 -3.33
N LEU A 257 7.37 -14.83 -3.69
CA LEU A 257 7.11 -14.30 -5.04
C LEU A 257 8.02 -14.90 -6.11
N ALA A 258 9.26 -15.21 -5.76
CA ALA A 258 10.27 -15.77 -6.66
C ALA A 258 11.28 -16.63 -5.88
N PRO A 259 11.96 -17.57 -6.55
CA PRO A 259 12.94 -18.45 -5.90
C PRO A 259 14.25 -17.72 -5.55
N ARG A 260 14.46 -16.52 -6.10
CA ARG A 260 15.64 -15.71 -5.82
C ARG A 260 15.47 -14.97 -4.49
N PRO A 261 16.55 -14.79 -3.72
CA PRO A 261 16.48 -14.13 -2.42
C PRO A 261 16.45 -12.60 -2.50
N VAL A 262 16.84 -12.04 -3.64
CA VAL A 262 16.89 -10.59 -3.92
C VAL A 262 16.54 -10.34 -5.39
N THR A 263 16.18 -9.10 -5.70
CA THR A 263 15.98 -8.60 -7.07
C THR A 263 16.85 -7.36 -7.33
N MET A 264 16.98 -6.96 -8.58
CA MET A 264 17.68 -5.73 -8.98
C MET A 264 16.67 -4.67 -9.39
N PHE A 265 16.79 -3.47 -8.84
CA PHE A 265 16.03 -2.29 -9.26
C PHE A 265 16.98 -1.10 -9.39
N ARG A 266 17.04 -0.48 -10.58
CA ARG A 266 17.94 0.64 -10.89
C ARG A 266 19.37 0.44 -10.35
N ASN A 267 19.97 -0.69 -10.71
CA ASN A 267 21.32 -1.12 -10.30
C ASN A 267 21.54 -1.32 -8.78
N ARG A 268 20.47 -1.38 -7.99
CA ARG A 268 20.51 -1.66 -6.55
C ARG A 268 19.96 -3.04 -6.26
N VAL A 269 20.58 -3.73 -5.31
CA VAL A 269 20.09 -5.02 -4.80
C VAL A 269 18.97 -4.72 -3.81
N CYS A 270 17.77 -5.23 -4.06
CA CYS A 270 16.57 -4.90 -3.32
C CYS A 270 15.77 -6.14 -2.90
N VAL A 271 14.94 -5.97 -1.87
CA VAL A 271 13.90 -6.91 -1.42
C VAL A 271 12.59 -6.15 -1.17
N ASP A 272 11.53 -6.89 -0.82
CA ASP A 272 10.22 -6.35 -0.44
C ASP A 272 10.31 -5.15 0.50
N GLY A 273 9.58 -4.08 0.16
CA GLY A 273 9.34 -2.96 1.06
C GLY A 273 8.55 -3.39 2.29
N GLY A 274 7.55 -4.27 2.13
CA GLY A 274 6.64 -4.69 3.20
C GLY A 274 7.28 -5.44 4.37
N LEU A 275 8.45 -6.06 4.17
CA LEU A 275 9.16 -6.78 5.24
C LEU A 275 9.88 -5.86 6.23
N THR A 276 10.21 -4.63 5.84
CA THR A 276 10.98 -3.68 6.67
C THR A 276 10.36 -2.28 6.74
N LEU A 277 9.43 -1.96 5.84
CA LEU A 277 8.93 -0.62 5.55
C LEU A 277 7.42 -0.68 5.28
N PHE A 278 6.70 -1.16 6.28
CA PHE A 278 5.31 -1.59 6.15
C PHE A 278 4.36 -0.50 5.64
N MET A 279 4.64 0.77 5.95
CA MET A 279 3.83 1.93 5.54
C MET A 279 4.73 3.15 5.25
N PRO A 280 4.92 3.54 3.99
CA PRO A 280 5.69 4.75 3.65
C PRO A 280 4.95 6.06 3.94
N PRO A 281 5.68 7.16 4.20
CA PRO A 281 5.09 8.49 4.27
C PRO A 281 4.70 9.00 2.87
N THR A 282 3.67 9.82 2.81
CA THR A 282 3.26 10.50 1.56
C THR A 282 3.95 11.86 1.42
N ALA A 283 3.81 12.50 0.25
CA ALA A 283 4.31 13.86 0.01
C ALA A 283 3.45 14.96 0.70
N ALA A 284 2.29 14.62 1.25
CA ALA A 284 1.43 15.57 1.96
C ALA A 284 1.92 15.81 3.39
N ALA A 285 1.62 16.99 3.95
CA ALA A 285 1.95 17.32 5.34
C ALA A 285 1.24 16.40 6.36
N LYS A 286 0.08 15.83 6.00
CA LYS A 286 -0.64 14.85 6.81
C LYS A 286 -0.83 13.58 6.01
N THR A 287 -0.64 12.42 6.64
CA THR A 287 -0.86 11.11 6.02
C THR A 287 -1.88 10.29 6.80
N VAL A 288 -2.94 9.85 6.14
CA VAL A 288 -3.85 8.82 6.66
C VAL A 288 -3.30 7.46 6.27
N ARG A 289 -3.09 6.59 7.26
CA ARG A 289 -2.54 5.24 7.05
C ARG A 289 -3.65 4.19 7.00
N VAL A 290 -3.61 3.37 5.95
CA VAL A 290 -4.55 2.29 5.67
C VAL A 290 -3.84 0.95 5.82
N CYS A 291 -4.30 0.14 6.76
CA CYS A 291 -3.75 -1.18 7.04
C CYS A 291 -4.78 -2.29 6.77
N ALA A 292 -4.41 -3.29 5.97
CA ALA A 292 -5.28 -4.45 5.73
C ALA A 292 -5.25 -5.50 6.87
N PHE A 293 -4.37 -5.33 7.85
CA PHE A 293 -4.27 -6.16 9.04
C PHE A 293 -4.78 -5.44 10.28
N SER A 294 -5.01 -6.19 11.35
CA SER A 294 -5.32 -5.59 12.65
C SER A 294 -4.15 -4.74 13.15
N ALA A 295 -4.36 -3.42 13.23
CA ALA A 295 -3.38 -2.45 13.70
C ALA A 295 -2.86 -2.78 15.11
N SER A 296 -3.78 -3.13 16.01
CA SER A 296 -3.47 -3.49 17.40
C SER A 296 -2.65 -4.77 17.50
N SER A 297 -2.97 -5.79 16.69
CA SER A 297 -2.24 -7.06 16.68
C SER A 297 -0.78 -6.91 16.24
N PHE A 298 -0.52 -5.96 15.32
CA PHE A 298 0.82 -5.64 14.85
C PHE A 298 1.47 -4.47 15.61
N LYS A 299 0.82 -3.94 16.65
CA LYS A 299 1.27 -2.76 17.43
C LYS A 299 1.61 -1.55 16.55
N LEU A 300 0.90 -1.39 15.43
CA LEU A 300 1.07 -0.28 14.52
C LEU A 300 0.39 0.96 15.12
N LYS A 301 1.11 2.09 15.08
CA LYS A 301 0.62 3.38 15.57
C LYS A 301 0.16 4.26 14.40
N GLY A 302 -0.81 5.13 14.66
CA GLY A 302 -1.29 6.11 13.69
C GLY A 302 -2.03 5.51 12.49
N ILE A 303 -2.64 4.34 12.65
CA ILE A 303 -3.51 3.75 11.63
C ILE A 303 -4.87 4.45 11.68
N GLY A 304 -5.31 4.98 10.54
CA GLY A 304 -6.64 5.58 10.42
C GLY A 304 -7.71 4.55 10.05
N ILE A 305 -7.40 3.68 9.08
CA ILE A 305 -8.34 2.69 8.54
C ILE A 305 -7.71 1.30 8.67
N SER A 306 -8.40 0.40 9.40
CA SER A 306 -8.05 -1.02 9.48
C SER A 306 -9.22 -1.85 10.05
N PRO A 307 -9.20 -3.20 9.90
CA PRO A 307 -10.30 -4.07 10.36
C PRO A 307 -10.67 -3.94 11.84
N ASP A 308 -9.71 -3.60 12.71
CA ASP A 308 -9.90 -3.44 14.14
C ASP A 308 -10.08 -1.98 14.59
N CYS A 309 -10.02 -1.02 13.66
CA CYS A 309 -10.57 0.33 13.86
C CYS A 309 -12.09 0.35 13.71
N ASN A 310 -12.69 -0.70 13.12
CA ASN A 310 -14.14 -0.84 13.02
C ASN A 310 -14.70 -1.55 14.28
N PRO A 311 -15.74 -1.00 14.93
CA PRO A 311 -16.34 -1.59 16.14
C PRO A 311 -16.89 -3.01 15.96
N LEU A 312 -17.16 -3.43 14.71
CA LEU A 312 -17.69 -4.76 14.41
C LEU A 312 -16.62 -5.85 14.30
N ASN A 313 -15.32 -5.50 14.43
CA ASN A 313 -14.15 -6.40 14.38
C ASN A 313 -14.34 -7.61 13.44
N ARG A 314 -14.18 -7.35 12.14
CA ARG A 314 -14.80 -8.18 11.10
C ARG A 314 -13.97 -9.40 10.69
N ALA A 315 -12.72 -9.54 11.17
CA ALA A 315 -11.87 -10.69 10.89
C ALA A 315 -10.79 -10.87 11.98
N THR A 316 -10.43 -12.13 12.28
CA THR A 316 -9.35 -12.40 13.24
C THR A 316 -7.96 -12.22 12.59
N ALA A 317 -6.95 -11.84 13.38
CA ALA A 317 -5.57 -11.68 12.87
C ALA A 317 -5.01 -12.94 12.20
N ARG A 318 -5.35 -14.13 12.72
CA ARG A 318 -4.95 -15.42 12.12
C ARG A 318 -5.57 -15.64 10.75
N GLN A 319 -6.84 -15.27 10.59
CA GLN A 319 -7.57 -15.40 9.34
C GLN A 319 -7.02 -14.42 8.28
N LEU A 320 -6.77 -13.17 8.66
CA LEU A 320 -6.14 -12.17 7.80
C LEU A 320 -4.74 -12.63 7.35
N LEU A 321 -3.93 -13.17 8.27
CA LEU A 321 -2.60 -13.70 7.92
C LEU A 321 -2.68 -14.86 6.92
N LYS A 322 -3.65 -15.77 7.10
CA LYS A 322 -3.87 -16.87 6.15
C LYS A 322 -4.22 -16.33 4.76
N TRP A 323 -5.19 -15.42 4.68
CA TRP A 323 -5.61 -14.83 3.40
C TRP A 323 -4.56 -13.92 2.75
N ALA A 324 -3.60 -13.40 3.52
CA ALA A 324 -2.47 -12.66 2.96
C ALA A 324 -1.46 -13.58 2.24
N LEU A 325 -1.34 -14.84 2.67
CA LEU A 325 -0.33 -15.81 2.23
C LEU A 325 -0.88 -16.92 1.32
N GLU A 326 -2.19 -17.05 1.22
CA GLU A 326 -2.84 -18.08 0.41
C GLU A 326 -3.97 -17.46 -0.42
N PRO A 327 -4.07 -17.79 -1.71
CA PRO A 327 -5.15 -17.27 -2.55
C PRO A 327 -6.48 -17.84 -2.05
N ALA A 328 -7.31 -16.96 -1.49
CA ALA A 328 -8.63 -17.31 -0.98
C ALA A 328 -9.62 -17.56 -2.14
N GLU A 329 -10.77 -18.15 -1.83
CA GLU A 329 -11.88 -18.30 -2.79
C GLU A 329 -12.49 -16.95 -3.16
N ASP A 330 -13.16 -16.90 -4.31
CA ASP A 330 -13.65 -15.65 -4.90
C ASP A 330 -14.64 -14.93 -3.99
N GLU A 331 -15.50 -15.66 -3.25
CA GLU A 331 -16.42 -15.09 -2.27
C GLU A 331 -15.68 -14.41 -1.12
N VAL A 332 -14.49 -14.92 -0.75
CA VAL A 332 -13.64 -14.30 0.28
C VAL A 332 -12.97 -13.04 -0.26
N LEU A 333 -12.54 -13.04 -1.52
CA LEU A 333 -11.94 -11.86 -2.16
C LEU A 333 -12.96 -10.73 -2.28
N GLU A 334 -14.19 -11.03 -2.70
CA GLU A 334 -15.31 -10.09 -2.67
C GLU A 334 -15.59 -9.62 -1.25
N LYS A 335 -15.58 -10.54 -0.28
CA LYS A 335 -15.80 -10.15 1.10
C LYS A 335 -14.74 -9.17 1.60
N LEU A 336 -13.47 -9.39 1.29
CA LEU A 336 -12.39 -8.48 1.64
C LEU A 336 -12.60 -7.08 1.06
N PHE A 337 -13.07 -6.99 -0.19
CA PHE A 337 -13.44 -5.72 -0.81
C PHE A 337 -14.56 -5.01 -0.02
N GLU A 338 -15.64 -5.72 0.31
CA GLU A 338 -16.73 -5.16 1.11
C GLU A 338 -16.26 -4.69 2.49
N LEU A 339 -15.37 -5.45 3.13
CA LEU A 339 -14.79 -5.12 4.44
C LEU A 339 -14.00 -3.82 4.37
N GLY A 340 -13.11 -3.68 3.38
CA GLY A 340 -12.34 -2.46 3.18
C GLY A 340 -13.22 -1.24 2.93
N TYR A 341 -14.25 -1.38 2.10
CA TYR A 341 -15.22 -0.32 1.86
C TYR A 341 -15.95 0.09 3.15
N ALA A 342 -16.43 -0.90 3.92
CA ALA A 342 -17.17 -0.64 5.15
C ALA A 342 -16.31 0.00 6.26
N ASP A 343 -15.04 -0.41 6.38
CA ASP A 343 -14.13 0.16 7.38
C ASP A 343 -13.75 1.60 7.04
N ALA A 344 -13.50 1.88 5.76
CA ALA A 344 -13.31 3.25 5.29
C ALA A 344 -14.58 4.09 5.51
N ALA A 345 -15.78 3.49 5.39
CA ALA A 345 -17.05 4.20 5.59
C ALA A 345 -17.20 4.62 7.05
N THR A 346 -16.95 3.70 7.99
CA THR A 346 -16.92 4.02 9.42
C THR A 346 -15.89 5.10 9.75
N TRP A 347 -14.70 5.05 9.15
CA TRP A 347 -13.70 6.11 9.34
C TRP A 347 -14.19 7.46 8.80
N SER A 348 -14.85 7.48 7.63
CA SER A 348 -15.36 8.70 7.00
C SER A 348 -16.46 9.40 7.79
N GLU A 349 -17.25 8.65 8.59
CA GLU A 349 -18.27 9.22 9.48
C GLU A 349 -17.66 10.09 10.59
N MET A 350 -16.47 9.73 11.04
CA MET A 350 -15.73 10.47 12.07
C MET A 350 -14.82 11.57 11.50
N ASN A 351 -14.62 11.58 10.17
CA ASN A 351 -13.66 12.45 9.50
C ASN A 351 -14.30 13.05 8.24
N PRO A 352 -15.26 13.99 8.35
CA PRO A 352 -15.96 14.56 7.20
C PRO A 352 -15.00 15.11 6.14
N VAL A 353 -15.30 14.88 4.86
CA VAL A 353 -14.40 15.23 3.75
C VAL A 353 -14.17 16.74 3.64
N GLU A 354 -15.20 17.53 3.94
CA GLU A 354 -15.18 19.00 3.89
C GLU A 354 -14.23 19.60 4.93
N ASP A 355 -14.06 18.93 6.06
CA ASP A 355 -13.20 19.37 7.16
C ASP A 355 -11.77 18.86 7.00
N LEU A 356 -11.61 17.69 6.37
CA LEU A 356 -10.33 17.00 6.28
C LEU A 356 -9.52 17.38 5.04
N VAL A 357 -10.19 17.51 3.88
CA VAL A 357 -9.49 17.69 2.60
C VAL A 357 -9.29 19.17 2.29
N CYS A 358 -8.03 19.59 2.24
CA CYS A 358 -7.64 20.95 1.89
C CYS A 358 -6.51 20.99 0.87
N ASP A 359 -6.35 22.13 0.19
CA ASP A 359 -5.20 22.37 -0.68
C ASP A 359 -3.99 22.78 0.18
N ASP A 360 -2.93 21.96 0.14
CA ASP A 360 -1.70 22.13 0.94
C ASP A 360 -0.89 23.35 0.46
N THR A 361 -1.24 23.94 -0.69
CA THR A 361 -0.66 25.18 -1.23
C THR A 361 -0.78 26.37 -0.27
N SER A 362 -1.82 26.37 0.59
CA SER A 362 -2.01 27.41 1.60
C SER A 362 -1.02 27.31 2.77
N ALA A 363 -0.57 26.10 3.14
CA ALA A 363 0.40 25.88 4.21
C ALA A 363 1.84 26.25 3.79
N ALA A 364 2.19 25.98 2.52
CA ALA A 364 3.49 26.37 1.96
C ALA A 364 3.68 27.91 1.91
N GLN A 365 2.60 28.67 1.70
CA GLN A 365 2.63 30.14 1.76
C GLN A 365 2.79 30.69 3.18
N ALA A 366 2.29 29.97 4.20
CA ALA A 366 2.45 30.37 5.60
C ALA A 366 3.88 30.15 6.13
N ILE A 367 4.56 29.09 5.67
CA ILE A 367 5.95 28.77 6.05
C ILE A 367 6.96 29.72 5.36
N GLN A 368 6.63 30.28 4.18
CA GLN A 368 7.46 31.31 3.54
C GLN A 368 7.24 32.72 4.09
N ALA A 369 6.20 32.92 4.90
CA ALA A 369 5.86 34.21 5.52
C ALA A 369 6.28 34.30 7.00
N SER A 370 6.95 33.27 7.53
CA SER A 370 7.55 33.21 8.88
C SER A 370 9.04 32.96 8.79
#